data_AF-A0A3S3ILH2-F1
#
_entry.id   AF-A0A3S3ILH2-F1
#
_cell.length_a   1.000
_cell.length_b   1.000
_cell.length_c   1.000
_cell.angle_alpha   90.00
_cell.angle_beta   90.00
_cell.angle_gamma   90.00
#
_symmetry.space_group_name_H-M   'P 1'
#
loop_
_entity.id
_entity.type
_entity.pdbx_description
1 polymer ?
#
loop_
_entity_poly.entity_id
_entity_poly.type
_entity_poly.pdbx_seq_one_letter_code
_entity_poly.pdbx_strand_id
1 'polypeptide(L)'
;MNGPSPSPDHEAAHSCGKGHLACITPGHLSWKTRLENRADMIGHGTVPKGERNGQAKLTEIEAREIKQMRGVATHRDLAGRFGVSASTISAIQNGVNWAWIDG
;
A
#
# COMPACT_ATOMS: atom_id res chain seq x y z
N MET A 1 0.68 0.04 28.44
CA MET A 1 1.30 -1.28 28.21
C MET A 1 1.02 -2.13 29.44
N ASN A 2 0.24 -3.20 29.28
CA ASN A 2 -0.39 -3.91 30.40
C ASN A 2 0.41 -5.17 30.76
N GLY A 3 1.57 -5.00 31.39
CA GLY A 3 2.39 -6.13 31.86
C GLY A 3 3.33 -6.72 30.81
N PRO A 4 4.01 -7.83 31.14
CA PRO A 4 5.00 -8.46 30.28
C PRO A 4 4.40 -8.98 28.97
N SER A 5 5.24 -9.12 27.95
CA SER A 5 4.82 -9.71 26.68
C SER A 5 4.28 -11.14 26.90
N PRO A 6 3.09 -11.49 26.35
CA PRO A 6 2.53 -12.83 26.49
C PRO A 6 3.38 -13.94 25.85
N SER A 7 4.13 -13.62 24.78
CA SER A 7 5.06 -14.54 24.12
C SER A 7 6.16 -13.79 23.36
N PRO A 8 7.24 -14.49 22.91
CA PRO A 8 8.28 -13.89 22.06
C PRO A 8 7.77 -13.34 20.72
N ASP A 9 6.61 -13.82 20.25
CA ASP A 9 6.03 -13.41 18.96
C ASP A 9 5.19 -12.13 19.05
N HIS A 10 4.96 -11.63 20.27
CA HIS A 10 4.20 -10.42 20.50
C HIS A 10 5.09 -9.18 20.47
N GLU A 11 4.60 -8.17 19.77
CA GLU A 11 5.19 -6.86 19.64
C GLU A 11 4.27 -5.82 20.28
N ALA A 12 4.86 -4.74 20.80
CA ALA A 12 4.09 -3.59 21.25
C ALA A 12 3.50 -2.88 20.02
N ALA A 13 2.18 -2.73 20.00
CA ALA A 13 1.45 -2.10 18.90
C ALA A 13 0.66 -0.88 19.38
N HIS A 14 0.57 0.13 18.51
CA HIS A 14 -0.27 1.30 18.73
C HIS A 14 -1.62 1.14 18.02
N SER A 15 -2.71 1.00 18.78
CA SER A 15 -4.07 0.95 18.21
C SER A 15 -4.45 2.23 17.45
N CYS A 16 -3.82 3.36 17.78
CA CYS A 16 -4.05 4.66 17.16
C CYS A 16 -3.25 4.90 15.87
N GLY A 17 -2.26 4.05 15.54
CA GLY A 17 -1.37 4.23 14.37
C GLY A 17 -0.37 5.40 14.46
N LYS A 18 -0.38 6.15 15.56
CA LYS A 18 0.41 7.39 15.75
C LYS A 18 1.70 7.19 16.54
N GLY A 19 2.23 5.97 16.61
CA GLY A 19 3.52 5.69 17.27
C GLY A 19 4.67 6.51 16.66
N HIS A 20 4.65 6.70 15.33
CA HIS A 20 5.61 7.55 14.60
C HIS A 20 5.52 9.04 14.95
N LEU A 21 4.47 9.48 15.64
CA LEU A 21 4.29 10.84 16.15
C LEU A 21 4.55 10.92 17.67
N ALA A 22 5.36 9.99 18.20
CA ALA A 22 5.72 9.91 19.61
C ALA A 22 4.51 9.76 20.57
N CYS A 23 3.45 9.06 20.15
CA CYS A 23 2.34 8.73 21.04
C CYS A 23 2.83 7.81 22.17
N ILE A 24 2.59 8.19 23.43
CA ILE A 24 2.95 7.40 24.62
C ILE A 24 1.76 7.03 25.50
N THR A 25 0.53 7.29 25.05
CA THR A 25 -0.70 7.03 25.82
C THR A 25 -0.80 5.54 26.15
N PRO A 26 -0.79 5.14 27.43
CA PRO A 26 -0.75 3.72 27.80
C PRO A 26 -1.92 2.89 27.25
N GLY A 27 -3.12 3.50 27.13
CA GLY A 27 -4.31 2.87 26.56
C GLY A 27 -4.29 2.67 25.05
N HIS A 28 -3.34 3.30 24.34
CA HIS A 28 -3.12 3.04 22.92
C HIS A 28 -2.13 1.90 22.67
N LEU A 29 -1.47 1.37 23.71
CA LEU A 29 -0.46 0.34 23.61
C LEU A 29 -1.02 -1.02 24.03
N SER A 30 -1.00 -1.99 23.12
CA SER A 30 -1.35 -3.38 23.41
C SER A 30 -0.34 -4.35 22.80
N TRP A 31 -0.24 -5.55 23.36
CA TRP A 31 0.51 -6.64 22.76
C TRP A 31 -0.26 -7.19 21.57
N LYS A 32 0.42 -7.36 20.43
CA LYS A 32 -0.14 -7.98 19.24
C LYS A 32 0.89 -8.89 18.60
N THR A 33 0.44 -9.98 18.01
CA THR A 33 1.29 -10.74 17.10
C THR A 33 1.68 -9.88 15.90
N ARG A 34 2.78 -10.25 15.25
CA ARG A 34 3.22 -9.61 14.00
C ARG A 34 2.13 -9.55 12.94
N LEU A 35 1.30 -10.59 12.85
CA LEU A 35 0.21 -10.67 11.88
C LEU A 35 -0.89 -9.63 12.20
N GLU A 36 -1.31 -9.54 13.47
CA GLU A 36 -2.32 -8.58 13.91
C GLU A 36 -1.82 -7.13 13.77
N ASN A 37 -0.57 -6.85 14.15
CA ASN A 37 0.02 -5.52 14.01
C ASN A 37 0.13 -5.10 12.53
N ARG A 38 0.44 -6.04 11.62
CA ARG A 38 0.40 -5.77 10.17
C ARG A 38 -1.01 -5.53 9.65
N ALA A 39 -2.01 -6.22 10.19
CA ALA A 39 -3.40 -5.99 9.81
C ALA A 39 -3.86 -4.57 10.19
N ASP A 40 -3.39 -4.03 11.32
CA ASP A 40 -3.69 -2.65 11.73
C ASP A 40 -3.22 -1.62 10.69
N MET A 41 -2.12 -1.88 9.98
CA MET A 41 -1.62 -0.98 8.95
C MET A 41 -2.64 -0.72 7.84
N ILE A 42 -3.51 -1.71 7.55
CA ILE A 42 -4.58 -1.58 6.58
C ILE A 42 -5.62 -0.58 7.11
N GLY A 43 -6.07 -0.76 8.35
CA GLY A 43 -7.03 0.13 9.01
C GLY A 43 -6.49 1.55 9.22
N HIS A 44 -5.19 1.69 9.44
CA HIS A 44 -4.52 3.00 9.59
C HIS A 44 -4.15 3.66 8.26
N GLY A 45 -4.32 2.99 7.12
CA GLY A 45 -3.93 3.53 5.81
C GLY A 45 -2.42 3.72 5.65
N THR A 46 -1.61 3.00 6.43
CA THR A 46 -0.15 3.10 6.43
C THR A 46 0.52 2.09 5.50
N VAL A 47 -0.22 1.13 4.96
CA VAL A 47 0.27 0.22 3.91
C VAL A 47 0.77 1.04 2.70
N PRO A 48 2.05 0.94 2.33
CA PRO A 48 2.57 1.58 1.13
C PRO A 48 1.89 0.98 -0.12
N LYS A 49 1.16 1.82 -0.86
CA LYS A 49 0.49 1.47 -2.12
C LYS A 49 0.74 2.54 -3.16
N GLY A 50 0.72 2.17 -4.44
CA GLY A 50 0.99 3.10 -5.55
C GLY A 50 2.35 3.78 -5.37
N GLU A 51 2.40 5.10 -5.51
CA GLU A 51 3.61 5.93 -5.35
C GLU A 51 4.30 5.78 -4.00
N ARG A 52 3.57 5.41 -2.94
CA ARG A 52 4.16 5.22 -1.61
C ARG A 52 4.98 3.94 -1.53
N ASN A 53 4.77 3.00 -2.45
CA ASN A 53 5.59 1.80 -2.55
C ASN A 53 6.93 2.16 -3.19
N GLY A 54 8.04 1.98 -2.46
CA GLY A 54 9.39 2.31 -2.95
C GLY A 54 9.83 1.55 -4.21
N GLN A 55 9.11 0.49 -4.60
CA GLN A 55 9.35 -0.26 -5.84
C GLN A 55 8.39 0.13 -6.98
N ALA A 56 7.51 1.11 -6.77
CA ALA A 56 6.59 1.58 -7.80
C ALA A 56 7.35 2.34 -8.90
N LYS A 57 7.10 1.94 -10.15
CA LYS A 57 7.65 2.60 -11.34
C LYS A 57 6.74 3.66 -11.94
N LEU A 58 5.52 3.75 -11.44
CA LEU A 58 4.47 4.60 -11.97
C LEU A 58 3.89 5.46 -10.85
N THR A 59 3.50 6.66 -11.23
CA THR A 59 2.70 7.59 -10.45
C THR A 59 1.22 7.26 -10.52
N GLU A 60 0.42 7.81 -9.61
CA GLU A 60 -1.03 7.68 -9.69
C GLU A 60 -1.55 8.33 -10.97
N ILE A 61 -0.97 9.48 -11.36
CA ILE A 61 -1.33 10.21 -12.57
C ILE A 61 -1.05 9.37 -13.82
N GLU A 62 0.14 8.77 -13.92
CA GLU A 62 0.49 7.88 -15.04
C GLU A 62 -0.42 6.65 -15.07
N ALA A 63 -0.74 6.06 -13.91
CA ALA A 63 -1.65 4.93 -13.84
C ALA A 63 -3.08 5.29 -14.31
N ARG A 64 -3.58 6.49 -13.99
CA ARG A 64 -4.86 7.00 -14.52
C ARG A 64 -4.79 7.21 -16.04
N GLU A 65 -3.71 7.79 -16.54
CA GLU A 65 -3.50 7.97 -17.98
C GLU A 65 -3.50 6.61 -18.70
N ILE A 66 -2.81 5.61 -18.15
CA ILE A 66 -2.79 4.25 -18.70
C ILE A 66 -4.20 3.64 -18.75
N LYS A 67 -5.05 3.87 -17.73
CA LYS A 67 -6.45 3.42 -17.73
C LYS A 67 -7.27 4.07 -18.84
N GLN A 68 -7.11 5.38 -19.05
CA GLN A 68 -7.85 6.15 -20.04
C GLN A 68 -7.44 5.83 -21.48
N MET A 69 -6.19 5.39 -21.70
CA MET A 69 -5.67 5.02 -23.02
C MET A 69 -6.14 3.65 -23.53
N ARG A 70 -7.10 3.01 -22.84
CA ARG A 70 -7.66 1.72 -23.25
C ARG A 70 -8.36 1.85 -24.61
N GLY A 71 -7.89 1.07 -25.59
CA GLY A 71 -8.42 1.09 -26.96
C GLY A 71 -7.90 2.24 -27.84
N VAL A 72 -7.08 3.15 -27.29
CA VAL A 72 -6.49 4.28 -28.02
C VAL A 72 -5.08 3.94 -28.52
N ALA A 73 -4.27 3.31 -27.67
CA ALA A 73 -2.89 2.93 -27.98
C ALA A 73 -2.64 1.45 -27.67
N THR A 74 -1.66 0.86 -28.36
CA THR A 74 -1.27 -0.52 -28.07
C THR A 74 -0.55 -0.61 -26.73
N HIS A 75 -0.64 -1.77 -26.06
CA HIS A 75 0.09 -2.00 -24.81
C HIS A 75 1.61 -1.87 -24.98
N ARG A 76 2.15 -2.15 -26.17
CA ARG A 76 3.57 -2.02 -26.46
C ARG A 76 4.01 -0.56 -26.50
N ASP A 77 3.22 0.31 -27.11
CA ASP A 77 3.56 1.73 -27.22
C ASP A 77 3.46 2.41 -25.85
N LEU A 78 2.42 2.08 -25.09
CA LEU A 78 2.27 2.55 -23.70
C LEU A 78 3.40 2.03 -22.80
N ALA A 79 3.77 0.76 -22.94
CA ALA A 79 4.90 0.17 -22.20
C ALA A 79 6.22 0.93 -22.46
N GLY A 80 6.51 1.23 -23.72
CA GLY A 80 7.69 2.02 -24.10
C GLY A 80 7.62 3.45 -23.55
N ARG A 81 6.45 4.09 -23.60
CA ARG A 81 6.25 5.46 -23.09
C ARG A 81 6.46 5.56 -21.58
N PHE A 82 5.93 4.61 -20.81
CA PHE A 82 5.94 4.65 -19.35
C PHE A 82 7.07 3.82 -18.72
N GLY A 83 7.96 3.22 -19.52
CA GLY A 83 9.10 2.45 -19.01
C GLY A 83 8.71 1.19 -18.22
N VAL A 84 7.57 0.59 -18.53
CA VAL A 84 7.04 -0.63 -17.88
C VAL A 84 6.79 -1.73 -18.90
N SER A 85 6.47 -2.94 -18.44
CA SER A 85 6.11 -4.04 -19.36
C SER A 85 4.69 -3.86 -19.92
N ALA A 86 4.43 -4.42 -21.11
CA ALA A 86 3.06 -4.49 -21.66
C ALA A 86 2.09 -5.25 -20.73
N SER A 87 2.59 -6.25 -19.99
CA SER A 87 1.81 -6.93 -18.95
C SER A 87 1.41 -6.00 -17.80
N THR A 88 2.26 -5.04 -17.43
CA THR A 88 1.94 -4.01 -16.42
C THR A 88 0.82 -3.11 -16.93
N ILE A 89 0.89 -2.68 -18.19
CA ILE A 89 -0.18 -1.88 -18.83
C ILE A 89 -1.51 -2.64 -18.81
N SER A 90 -1.50 -3.90 -19.22
CA SER A 90 -2.70 -4.77 -19.21
C SER A 90 -3.26 -4.94 -17.80
N ALA A 91 -2.41 -5.19 -16.80
CA ALA A 91 -2.82 -5.33 -15.41
C ALA A 91 -3.47 -4.05 -14.86
N ILE A 92 -2.99 -2.86 -15.26
CA ILE A 92 -3.57 -1.57 -14.85
C ILE A 92 -4.93 -1.35 -15.53
N GLN A 93 -5.03 -1.59 -16.84
CA GLN A 93 -6.28 -1.40 -17.59
C GLN A 93 -7.38 -2.40 -17.18
N ASN A 94 -7.00 -3.59 -16.71
CA ASN A 94 -7.93 -4.59 -16.19
C ASN A 94 -8.24 -4.42 -14.71
N GLY A 95 -7.73 -3.38 -14.05
CA GLY A 95 -7.99 -3.11 -12.64
C GLY A 95 -7.36 -4.12 -11.67
N VAL A 96 -6.32 -4.87 -12.11
CA VAL A 96 -5.55 -5.76 -11.25
C VAL A 96 -4.53 -4.94 -10.45
N ASN A 97 -3.72 -4.15 -11.16
CA ASN A 97 -2.82 -3.17 -10.55
C ASN A 97 -3.53 -1.83 -10.48
N TRP A 98 -3.27 -1.06 -9.42
CA TRP A 98 -3.94 0.24 -9.20
C TRP A 98 -5.47 0.12 -9.23
N ALA A 99 -6.01 -0.95 -8.64
CA ALA A 99 -7.46 -1.19 -8.60
C ALA A 99 -8.26 -0.08 -7.89
N TRP A 100 -7.63 0.62 -6.93
CA TRP A 100 -8.26 1.61 -6.06
C TRP A 100 -8.31 3.03 -6.62
N ILE A 101 -7.74 3.28 -7.81
CA ILE A 101 -7.81 4.60 -8.47
C ILE A 101 -8.94 4.58 -9.50
N ASP A 102 -9.73 5.64 -9.56
CA ASP A 102 -10.76 5.78 -10.58
C ASP A 102 -10.13 6.08 -11.96
N GLY A 103 -10.75 5.55 -13.01
CA GLY A 103 -10.34 5.74 -14.41
C GLY A 103 -10.92 7.02 -15.00
#